data_AF-A0A936B1X7-F1
#
_entry.id   AF-A0A936B1X7-F1
#
_cell.length_a   1.000
_cell.length_b   1.000
_cell.length_c   1.000
_cell.angle_alpha   90.00
_cell.angle_beta   90.00
_cell.angle_gamma   90.00
#
_symmetry.space_group_name_H-M   'P 1'
#
loop_
_entity.id
_entity.type
_entity.pdbx_description
1 polymer ?
#
loop_
_entity_poly.entity_id
_entity_poly.type
_entity_poly.pdbx_seq_one_letter_code
_entity_poly.pdbx_strand_id
1 'polypeptide(L)'
;MEVYQSAQKPENPMYKNHLFLPFKDETNDEETYGGGRYLDVLLSDIKNNALVLDFNKCYNPWCAYSEGYNCPVPPVANHLHFKILAGEKKYTGKIKTK
;
A
#
# COMPACT_ATOMS: atom_id res chain seq x y z
N MET A 1 -6.22 11.22 3.02
CA MET A 1 -5.89 9.79 2.94
C MET A 1 -6.13 9.17 4.29
N GLU A 2 -6.75 8.01 4.31
CA GLU A 2 -7.02 7.17 5.46
C GLU A 2 -5.90 6.14 5.62
N VAL A 3 -5.41 5.97 6.84
CA VAL A 3 -4.39 4.99 7.22
C VAL A 3 -5.02 4.03 8.23
N TYR A 4 -4.72 2.74 8.12
CA TYR A 4 -5.37 1.70 8.90
C TYR A 4 -4.40 1.05 9.88
N GLN A 5 -4.89 0.72 11.06
CA GLN A 5 -4.19 -0.11 12.03
C GLN A 5 -4.92 -1.44 12.18
N SER A 6 -4.19 -2.53 12.31
CA SER A 6 -4.82 -3.84 12.54
C SER A 6 -5.63 -3.82 13.84
N ALA A 7 -6.92 -4.11 13.74
CA ALA A 7 -7.77 -4.35 14.90
C ALA A 7 -7.48 -5.72 15.55
N GLN A 8 -6.84 -6.64 14.83
CA GLN A 8 -6.49 -7.96 15.34
C GLN A 8 -5.17 -7.90 16.10
N LYS A 9 -5.22 -8.24 17.39
CA LYS A 9 -4.07 -8.34 18.32
C LYS A 9 -3.28 -7.03 18.47
N PRO A 10 -3.90 -5.93 18.95
CA PRO A 10 -3.18 -4.69 19.27
C PRO A 10 -2.08 -4.88 20.33
N GLU A 11 -2.22 -5.93 21.14
CA GLU A 11 -1.25 -6.37 22.15
C GLU A 11 0.05 -6.91 21.55
N ASN A 12 0.02 -7.43 20.30
CA ASN A 12 1.19 -8.06 19.71
C ASN A 12 2.24 -6.97 19.43
N PRO A 13 3.40 -6.98 20.12
CA PRO A 13 4.40 -5.92 20.00
C PRO A 13 4.89 -5.76 18.56
N MET A 14 4.87 -6.84 17.77
CA MET A 14 5.29 -6.84 16.38
C MET A 14 4.39 -5.98 15.48
N TYR A 15 3.08 -5.91 15.75
CA TYR A 15 2.11 -5.21 14.87
C TYR A 15 1.51 -3.98 15.51
N LYS A 16 1.71 -3.79 16.83
CA LYS A 16 1.14 -2.68 17.60
C LYS A 16 1.37 -1.31 16.97
N ASN A 17 2.55 -1.10 16.39
CA ASN A 17 2.92 0.19 15.80
C ASN A 17 2.73 0.26 14.28
N HIS A 18 2.32 -0.83 13.62
CA HIS A 18 2.20 -0.87 12.16
C HIS A 18 0.92 -0.17 11.69
N LEU A 19 1.11 0.69 10.70
CA LEU A 19 0.08 1.39 9.98
C LEU A 19 0.16 1.01 8.50
N PHE A 20 -1.00 0.80 7.90
CA PHE A 20 -1.17 0.32 6.55
C PHE A 20 -1.88 1.37 5.71
N LEU A 21 -1.26 1.79 4.60
CA LEU A 21 -1.80 2.78 3.67
C LEU A 21 -1.96 2.19 2.27
N PRO A 22 -3.16 1.70 1.90
CA PRO A 22 -3.47 1.32 0.53
C PRO A 22 -3.89 2.56 -0.27
N PHE A 23 -3.35 2.74 -1.47
CA PHE A 23 -3.68 3.90 -2.31
C PHE A 23 -3.72 3.56 -3.81
N LYS A 24 -4.40 4.43 -4.55
CA LYS A 24 -4.33 4.51 -6.01
C LYS A 24 -3.83 5.88 -6.45
N ASP A 25 -3.23 5.93 -7.62
CA ASP A 25 -2.75 7.14 -8.26
C ASP A 25 -2.84 7.02 -9.79
N GLU A 26 -2.59 8.09 -10.52
CA GLU A 26 -2.77 8.13 -11.98
C GLU A 26 -1.76 7.26 -12.77
N THR A 27 -0.83 6.58 -12.09
CA THR A 27 0.08 5.60 -12.72
C THR A 27 -0.49 4.18 -12.76
N ASN A 28 -1.57 3.89 -12.03
CA ASN A 28 -2.12 2.53 -11.99
C ASN A 28 -2.63 2.09 -13.37
N ASP A 29 -2.59 0.79 -13.63
CA ASP A 29 -2.90 0.11 -14.91
C ASP A 29 -1.89 0.35 -16.05
N GLU A 30 -1.26 1.53 -16.11
CA GLU A 30 -0.24 1.89 -17.09
C GLU A 30 1.18 1.52 -16.64
N GLU A 31 1.66 2.14 -15.55
CA GLU A 31 3.05 2.06 -15.09
C GLU A 31 3.19 1.22 -13.80
N THR A 32 2.14 1.17 -12.98
CA THR A 32 2.08 0.47 -11.70
C THR A 32 0.90 -0.52 -11.66
N TYR A 33 0.83 -1.37 -10.62
CA TYR A 33 -0.22 -2.38 -10.53
C TYR A 33 -1.63 -1.76 -10.46
N GLY A 34 -2.56 -2.26 -11.28
CA GLY A 34 -3.92 -1.73 -11.42
C GLY A 34 -4.77 -1.74 -10.15
N GLY A 35 -4.49 -2.70 -9.25
CA GLY A 35 -5.15 -2.78 -7.95
C GLY A 35 -4.71 -1.67 -6.97
N GLY A 36 -3.68 -0.90 -7.29
CA GLY A 36 -3.06 0.06 -6.40
C GLY A 36 -1.81 -0.47 -5.72
N ARG A 37 -1.21 0.35 -4.85
CA ARG A 37 0.02 0.04 -4.12
C ARG A 37 -0.18 0.28 -2.64
N TYR A 38 0.69 -0.32 -1.85
CA TYR A 38 0.67 -0.21 -0.39
C TYR A 38 1.91 0.53 0.10
N LEU A 39 1.75 1.23 1.21
CA LEU A 39 2.84 1.81 1.98
C LEU A 39 2.63 1.45 3.45
N ASP A 40 3.65 0.83 4.04
CA ASP A 40 3.67 0.58 5.48
C ASP A 40 4.46 1.68 6.17
N VAL A 41 3.88 2.19 7.25
CA VAL A 41 4.45 3.23 8.11
C VAL A 41 4.26 2.83 9.56
N LEU A 42 4.97 3.50 10.47
CA LEU A 42 4.84 3.23 11.90
C LEU A 42 4.14 4.40 12.61
N LEU A 43 3.40 4.11 13.68
CA LEU A 43 2.89 5.13 14.59
C LEU A 43 4.00 6.05 15.11
N SER A 44 5.21 5.52 15.29
CA SER A 44 6.40 6.29 15.71
C SER A 44 6.93 7.26 14.64
N ASP A 45 6.51 7.12 13.39
CA ASP A 45 6.88 8.03 12.30
C ASP A 45 6.05 9.33 12.35
N ILE A 46 4.94 9.33 13.09
CA ILE A 46 4.10 10.51 13.28
C ILE A 46 4.79 11.46 14.24
N LYS A 47 5.09 12.66 13.77
CA LYS A 47 5.71 13.74 14.55
C LYS A 47 4.88 14.99 14.43
N ASN A 48 4.59 15.65 15.55
CA ASN A 48 3.80 16.89 15.59
C ASN A 48 2.47 16.77 14.82
N ASN A 49 1.78 15.64 14.98
CA ASN A 49 0.52 15.33 14.29
C ASN A 49 0.64 15.31 12.74
N ALA A 50 1.84 15.09 12.22
CA ALA A 50 2.11 14.97 10.79
C ALA A 50 2.88 13.66 10.51
N LEU A 51 2.61 13.08 9.35
CA LEU A 51 3.28 11.89 8.86
C LEU A 51 3.88 12.19 7.48
N VAL A 52 5.19 11.94 7.33
CA VAL A 52 5.85 12.05 6.03
C VAL A 52 5.71 10.73 5.30
N LEU A 53 5.08 10.75 4.13
CA LEU A 53 4.91 9.59 3.28
C LEU A 53 6.06 9.53 2.27
N ASP A 54 6.87 8.48 2.35
CA ASP A 54 7.93 8.20 1.38
C ASP A 54 7.44 7.19 0.34
N PHE A 55 6.93 7.69 -0.78
CA PHE A 55 6.43 6.86 -1.87
C PHE A 55 7.51 6.02 -2.56
N ASN A 56 8.81 6.24 -2.31
CA ASN A 56 9.83 5.33 -2.80
C ASN A 56 9.73 3.93 -2.17
N LYS A 57 9.07 3.82 -1.02
CA LYS A 57 8.86 2.57 -0.28
C LYS A 57 7.54 1.89 -0.61
N CYS A 58 6.72 2.44 -1.50
CA CYS A 58 5.47 1.77 -1.84
C CYS A 58 5.71 0.53 -2.70
N TYR A 59 4.94 -0.51 -2.44
CA TYR A 59 5.10 -1.84 -3.02
C TYR A 59 3.78 -2.39 -3.56
N ASN A 60 3.87 -3.36 -4.46
CA ASN A 60 2.69 -4.02 -5.02
C ASN A 60 2.11 -5.04 -4.03
N PRO A 61 0.78 -5.18 -3.95
CA PRO A 61 0.15 -6.26 -3.21
C PRO A 61 0.52 -7.64 -3.79
N TRP A 62 0.40 -8.69 -2.98
CA TRP A 62 0.66 -10.07 -3.44
C TRP A 62 -0.14 -10.49 -4.68
N CYS A 63 -1.34 -9.94 -4.86
CA CYS A 63 -2.18 -10.17 -6.04
C CYS A 63 -1.53 -9.70 -7.35
N ALA A 64 -0.52 -8.83 -7.30
CA ALA A 64 0.26 -8.46 -8.47
C ALA A 64 1.17 -9.59 -8.99
N TYR A 65 1.47 -10.57 -8.13
CA TYR A 65 2.44 -11.63 -8.40
C TYR A 65 1.79 -13.01 -8.55
N SER A 66 0.63 -13.23 -7.93
CA SER A 66 -0.02 -14.54 -7.86
C SER A 66 -1.53 -14.40 -7.74
N GLU A 67 -2.25 -15.31 -8.39
CA GLU A 67 -3.66 -15.51 -8.16
C GLU A 67 -3.90 -16.17 -6.78
N GLY A 68 -5.10 -16.01 -6.23
CA GLY A 68 -5.53 -16.66 -4.99
C GLY A 68 -5.25 -15.90 -3.68
N TYR A 69 -4.72 -14.67 -3.76
CA TYR A 69 -4.62 -13.78 -2.59
C TYR A 69 -5.84 -12.85 -2.49
N ASN A 70 -6.30 -12.57 -1.27
CA ASN A 70 -7.34 -11.58 -1.01
C ASN A 70 -6.68 -10.25 -0.62
N CYS A 71 -6.49 -9.37 -1.60
CA CYS A 71 -5.83 -8.09 -1.39
C CYS A 71 -6.84 -6.98 -1.07
N PRO A 72 -6.60 -6.17 -0.02
CA PRO A 72 -7.40 -4.98 0.25
C PRO A 72 -7.50 -4.04 -0.95
N VAL A 73 -8.72 -3.62 -1.29
CA VAL A 73 -8.94 -2.60 -2.32
C VAL A 73 -8.76 -1.21 -1.68
N PRO A 74 -7.93 -0.32 -2.25
CA PRO A 74 -7.79 1.04 -1.74
C PRO A 74 -9.13 1.80 -1.74
N PRO A 75 -9.51 2.46 -0.64
CA PRO A 75 -10.74 3.25 -0.55
C PRO A 75 -10.67 4.47 -1.50
N VAL A 76 -11.83 5.01 -1.87
CA VAL A 76 -11.91 6.20 -2.74
C VAL A 76 -11.18 7.40 -2.13
N ALA A 77 -11.20 7.55 -0.79
CA ALA A 77 -10.48 8.60 -0.07
C ALA A 77 -8.94 8.54 -0.23
N ASN A 78 -8.42 7.42 -0.75
CA ASN A 78 -7.00 7.20 -1.04
C ASN A 78 -6.71 7.14 -2.55
N HIS A 79 -7.60 7.65 -3.40
CA HIS A 79 -7.35 7.81 -4.83
C HIS A 79 -6.78 9.21 -5.06
N LEU A 80 -5.52 9.27 -5.50
CA LEU A 80 -4.80 10.50 -5.75
C LEU A 80 -4.93 10.88 -7.22
N HIS A 81 -5.30 12.12 -7.51
CA HIS A 81 -5.48 12.65 -8.87
C HIS A 81 -4.18 13.25 -9.44
N PHE A 82 -3.06 12.55 -9.19
CA PHE A 82 -1.75 12.89 -9.74
C PHE A 82 -0.89 11.64 -9.84
N LYS A 83 0.14 11.68 -10.68
CA LYS A 83 1.08 10.56 -10.87
C LYS A 83 2.12 10.48 -9.75
N ILE A 84 2.33 9.27 -9.21
CA ILE A 84 3.44 8.96 -8.32
C ILE A 84 4.42 8.02 -9.02
N LEU A 85 5.51 8.60 -9.54
CA LEU A 85 6.53 7.91 -10.33
C LEU A 85 7.61 7.18 -9.50
N ALA A 86 7.43 7.09 -8.19
CA ALA A 86 8.35 6.44 -7.24
C ALA A 86 7.81 5.09 -6.77
N GLY A 87 8.69 4.22 -6.27
CA GLY A 87 8.36 2.91 -5.71
C GLY A 87 8.23 1.78 -6.74
N GLU A 88 7.62 0.66 -6.35
CA GLU A 88 7.49 -0.49 -7.24
C GLU A 88 6.62 -0.18 -8.47
N LYS A 89 7.09 -0.67 -9.63
CA LYS A 89 6.37 -0.63 -10.91
C LYS A 89 5.53 -1.88 -11.11
N LYS A 90 4.70 -1.88 -12.16
CA LYS A 90 3.91 -3.02 -12.59
C LYS A 90 4.80 -4.24 -12.80
N TYR A 91 4.47 -5.34 -12.14
CA TYR A 91 5.16 -6.61 -12.34
C TYR A 91 4.89 -7.12 -13.77
N THR A 92 5.95 -7.50 -14.47
CA THR A 92 5.90 -7.99 -15.87
C THR A 92 6.26 -9.47 -16.02
N GLY A 93 6.57 -10.14 -14.90
CA GLY A 93 6.85 -11.57 -14.91
C GLY A 93 5.58 -12.42 -15.02
N LYS A 94 5.77 -13.75 -15.03
CA LYS A 94 4.64 -14.69 -15.05
C LYS A 94 3.88 -14.62 -13.73
N ILE A 95 2.59 -14.29 -13.80
CA ILE A 95 1.68 -14.39 -12.66
C ILE A 95 1.57 -15.87 -12.31
N LYS A 96 1.77 -16.19 -11.03
CA LYS A 96 1.63 -17.56 -10.53
C LYS A 96 0.15 -17.90 -10.40
N THR A 97 -0.32 -18.84 -11.21
CA THR A 97 -1.58 -19.54 -11.02
C THR A 97 -1.36 -20.70 -10.05
N LYS A 98 -2.28 -20.87 -9.10
CA LYS A 98 -2.27 -22.01 -8.18
C LYS A 98 -2.74 -23.27 -8.89
#